data_AF-A0AAW4PGA0-F1
#
_entry.id   AF-A0AAW4PGA0-F1
#
_cell.length_a   1.000
_cell.length_b   1.000
_cell.length_c   1.000
_cell.angle_alpha   90.00
_cell.angle_beta   90.00
_cell.angle_gamma   90.00
#
_symmetry.space_group_name_H-M   'P 1'
#
loop_
_entity.id
_entity.type
_entity.pdbx_description
1 polymer ?
#
loop_
_entity_poly.entity_id
_entity_poly.type
_entity_poly.pdbx_seq_one_letter_code
_entity_poly.pdbx_strand_id
1 'polypeptide(L)' 'MNTDSERVVPTHIEAATKQLEAALAADDTDSMKYHLRQALQYRYVEAARATPSREIVNEETR' A
#
# COMPACT_ATOMS: atom_id res chain seq x y z
N MET A 1 20.29 16.13 24.80
CA MET A 1 19.69 16.42 23.48
C MET A 1 19.30 15.08 22.89
N ASN A 2 18.02 14.68 23.02
CA ASN A 2 17.53 13.42 22.44
C ASN A 2 16.82 13.78 21.14
N THR A 3 17.49 13.61 20.00
CA THR A 3 16.83 13.59 18.70
C THR A 3 16.18 12.23 18.55
N ASP A 4 15.00 12.08 19.13
CA ASP A 4 14.10 10.98 18.80
C ASP A 4 13.67 11.21 17.35
N SER A 5 14.45 10.65 16.42
CA SER A 5 14.13 10.69 15.00
C SER A 5 12.97 9.74 14.81
N GLU A 6 11.74 10.25 14.94
CA GLU A 6 10.54 9.53 14.53
C GLU A 6 10.76 9.06 13.10
N ARG A 7 11.06 7.76 12.97
CA ARG A 7 11.21 7.11 11.68
C ARG A 7 9.81 7.01 11.09
N VAL A 8 9.40 8.06 10.37
CA VAL A 8 8.14 8.08 9.64
C VAL A 8 8.20 6.94 8.62
N VAL A 9 7.50 5.85 8.92
CA VAL A 9 7.34 4.75 7.98
C VAL A 9 6.30 5.23 6.97
N PRO A 10 6.66 5.40 5.68
CA PRO A 10 5.70 5.87 4.70
C PRO A 10 4.52 4.91 4.63
N THR A 11 3.32 5.49 4.56
CA THR A 11 2.09 4.70 4.39
C THR A 11 2.16 3.90 3.08
N HIS A 12 1.43 2.78 2.96
CA HIS A 12 1.40 2.06 1.69
C HIS A 12 0.85 2.95 0.55
N ILE A 13 0.01 3.94 0.85
CA ILE A 13 -0.46 4.92 -0.13
C ILE A 13 0.70 5.80 -0.64
N GLU A 14 1.55 6.34 0.24
CA GLU A 14 2.73 7.11 -0.18
C GLU A 14 3.70 6.25 -0.99
N ALA A 15 3.91 5.00 -0.58
CA ALA A 15 4.74 4.06 -1.33
C ALA A 15 4.15 3.77 -2.72
N ALA A 16 2.83 3.60 -2.84
CA ALA A 16 2.15 3.42 -4.12
C ALA A 16 2.34 4.64 -5.03
N THR A 17 2.16 5.86 -4.51
CA THR A 17 2.33 7.09 -5.29
C THR A 17 3.76 7.23 -5.83
N LYS A 18 4.78 6.96 -5.02
CA LYS A 18 6.18 6.99 -5.48
C LYS A 18 6.45 6.00 -6.61
N GLN A 19 5.84 4.81 -6.54
CA GLN A 19 5.96 3.82 -7.62
C GLN A 19 5.24 4.29 -8.89
N LEU A 20 4.11 4.99 -8.78
CA LEU A 20 3.44 5.58 -9.95
C LEU A 20 4.29 6.68 -10.59
N GLU A 21 4.91 7.56 -9.81
CA GLU A 21 5.83 8.58 -10.30
C GLU A 21 7.03 7.96 -11.03
N ALA A 22 7.61 6.89 -10.45
CA ALA A 22 8.70 6.14 -11.09
C ALA A 22 8.25 5.45 -12.39
N ALA A 23 7.02 4.90 -12.44
CA ALA A 23 6.48 4.32 -13.66
C ALA A 23 6.31 5.37 -14.78
N LEU A 24 5.89 6.60 -14.44
CA LEU A 24 5.74 7.70 -15.39
C LEU A 24 7.10 8.21 -15.91
N ALA A 25 8.15 8.10 -15.10
CA ALA A 25 9.51 8.51 -15.46
C ALA A 25 10.33 7.39 -16.14
N ALA A 26 9.77 6.19 -16.31
CA ALA A 26 10.50 5.06 -16.87
C ALA A 26 10.66 5.20 -18.39
N ASP A 27 11.90 5.11 -18.87
CA ASP A 27 12.24 5.18 -20.30
C ASP A 27 12.00 3.85 -21.03
N ASP A 28 11.77 2.76 -20.29
CA ASP A 28 11.52 1.44 -20.84
C ASP A 28 10.23 0.80 -20.27
N THR A 29 9.65 -0.06 -21.10
CA THR A 29 8.36 -0.70 -20.79
C THR A 29 8.46 -1.68 -19.62
N ASP A 30 9.61 -2.31 -19.39
CA ASP A 30 9.75 -3.32 -18.35
C ASP A 30 9.86 -2.66 -16.96
N SER A 31 10.63 -1.58 -16.85
CA SER A 31 10.69 -0.72 -15.67
C SER A 31 9.33 -0.09 -15.36
N MET A 32 8.63 0.44 -16.38
CA MET A 32 7.26 0.95 -16.20
C MET A 32 6.33 -0.13 -15.63
N LYS A 33 6.32 -1.33 -16.22
CA LYS A 33 5.50 -2.46 -15.75
C LYS A 33 5.88 -2.91 -14.34
N TYR A 34 7.17 -2.92 -14.02
CA TYR A 34 7.66 -3.26 -12.68
C TYR A 34 7.08 -2.31 -11.64
N HIS A 35 7.23 -1.01 -11.86
CA HIS A 35 6.74 0.03 -10.95
C HIS A 35 5.21 0.01 -10.82
N LEU A 36 4.48 -0.21 -11.91
CA LEU A 36 3.02 -0.37 -11.85
C LEU A 36 2.59 -1.56 -10.98
N ARG A 37 3.28 -2.70 -11.06
CA ARG A 37 2.98 -3.87 -10.21
C ARG A 37 3.23 -3.56 -8.73
N GLN A 38 4.32 -2.87 -8.41
CA GLN A 38 4.61 -2.45 -7.04
C GLN A 38 3.54 -1.49 -6.50
N ALA A 39 3.12 -0.50 -7.29
CA ALA A 39 2.05 0.42 -6.89
C ALA A 39 0.73 -0.31 -6.59
N LEU A 40 0.36 -1.28 -7.43
CA LEU A 40 -0.84 -2.11 -7.21
C LEU A 40 -0.73 -2.96 -5.95
N GLN A 41 0.44 -3.54 -5.68
CA GLN A 41 0.67 -4.34 -4.47
C GLN A 41 0.48 -3.49 -3.21
N TYR A 42 1.05 -2.29 -3.17
CA TYR A 42 0.87 -1.39 -2.03
C TYR A 42 -0.60 -1.00 -1.82
N ARG A 43 -1.35 -0.72 -2.89
CA ARG A 43 -2.79 -0.46 -2.79
C ARG A 43 -3.58 -1.66 -2.26
N TYR A 44 -3.24 -2.87 -2.69
CA TYR A 44 -3.91 -4.09 -2.22
C TYR A 44 -3.69 -4.31 -0.72
N VAL A 45 -2.46 -4.15 -0.25
CA VAL A 45 -2.13 -4.27 1.18
C VAL A 45 -2.90 -3.25 2.00
N GLU A 46 -3.00 -2.00 1.53
CA GLU A 46 -3.76 -0.98 2.24
C GLU A 46 -5.27 -1.29 2.30
N ALA A 47 -5.86 -1.76 1.20
CA ALA A 47 -7.26 -2.16 1.16
C ALA A 47 -7.55 -3.36 2.08
N ALA A 48 -6.63 -4.33 2.16
CA ALA A 48 -6.73 -5.47 3.06
C ALA A 48 -6.66 -5.05 4.53
N ARG A 49 -5.86 -4.03 4.87
CA ARG A 49 -5.81 -3.46 6.23
C ARG A 49 -7.06 -2.65 6.58
N ALA A 50 -7.66 -1.98 5.59
CA ALA A 50 -8.87 -1.18 5.78
C ALA A 50 -10.15 -2.03 5.88
N THR A 51 -10.10 -3.30 5.49
CA THR A 51 -11.23 -4.22 5.62
C THR A 51 -11.07 -4.99 6.94
N PRO A 52 -11.74 -4.59 8.04
CA PRO A 52 -11.81 -5.45 9.21
C PRO A 52 -12.46 -6.76 8.77
N SER A 53 -11.86 -7.89 9.15
CA SER A 53 -12.46 -9.22 8.99
C SER A 53 -13.93 -9.12 9.36
N ARG A 54 -14.83 -9.37 8.41
CA ARG A 54 -16.26 -9.49 8.70
C ARG A 54 -16.39 -10.58 9.75
N GLU A 55 -16.57 -10.17 11.00
CA GLU A 55 -16.98 -11.06 12.06
C GLU A 55 -18.30 -11.65 11.59
N ILE A 56 -18.31 -12.95 11.28
CA ILE A 56 -19.54 -13.67 11.02
C ILE A 56 -20.24 -13.72 12.37
N VAL A 57 -21.09 -12.74 12.65
CA VAL A 57 -22.02 -12.80 13.77
C VAL A 57 -23.01 -13.91 13.38
N ASN A 58 -22.70 -15.14 13.79
CA ASN A 58 -23.69 -16.19 13.82
C ASN A 58 -24.73 -15.75 14.85
N GLU A 59 -25.75 -15.06 14.36
CA GLU A 59 -27.00 -14.81 15.08
C GLU A 59 -27.70 -16.18 15.19
N GLU A 60 -27.25 -16.99 16.15
CA GLU A 60 -27.99 -18.19 16.56
C GLU A 60 -29.36 -17.72 17.03
N THR A 61 -30.31 -17.93 16.13
CA THR A 61 -31.69 -17.53 16.28
C THR A 61 -32.36 -18.59 17.17
N ARG A 62 -32.76 -18.17 18.37
CA ARG A 62 -33.68 -18.82 19.34
C ARG A 62 -33.17 -20.01 20.15
#